data_AF-A0A3M1KSH7-F1
#
_entry.id   AF-A0A3M1KSH7-F1
#
_cell.length_a   1.000
_cell.length_b   1.000
_cell.length_c   1.000
_cell.angle_alpha   90.00
_cell.angle_beta   90.00
_cell.angle_gamma   90.00
#
_symmetry.space_group_name_H-M   'P 1'
#
loop_
_entity.id
_entity.type
_entity.pdbx_description
1 polymer ?
#
loop_
_entity_poly.entity_id
_entity_poly.type
_entity_poly.pdbx_seq_one_letter_code
_entity_poly.pdbx_strand_id
1 'polypeptide(L)'
;MIGELVSQLPGWLWRDSVWLALDRFGILIGDLFLLAAIVGVLRRDRVKAWFRRNQFPRIGGVASVDPSNVAGLLLLVSRLEVPKWLLQELRPQAIALVHTPESRRIADEIATYGAAMGIQCCGDVCVDDPDDPQASHAAVGMLIERLLKQFPREQCAVDTTGGKLPMSLGAFMAAEEAGVPSLYVSADFDARLRRPRPGTARVVRLSSPY
;
A
#
# COMPACT_ATOMS: atom_id res chain seq x y z
N MET A 1 34.04 -19.02 -34.83
CA MET A 1 33.55 -17.96 -33.92
C MET A 1 33.70 -18.30 -32.43
N ILE A 2 33.47 -19.54 -31.96
CA ILE A 2 33.74 -19.90 -30.54
C ILE A 2 35.25 -19.99 -30.23
N GLY A 3 36.08 -20.41 -31.19
CA GLY A 3 37.53 -20.56 -31.00
C GLY A 3 38.30 -19.25 -30.75
N GLU A 4 37.86 -18.13 -31.34
CA GLU A 4 38.53 -16.82 -31.15
C GLU A 4 38.24 -16.19 -29.78
N LEU A 5 37.09 -16.51 -29.19
CA LEU A 5 36.71 -16.03 -27.85
C LEU A 5 37.52 -16.70 -26.74
N VAL A 6 37.90 -17.97 -26.92
CA VAL A 6 38.69 -18.72 -25.93
C VAL A 6 40.14 -18.24 -25.89
N SER A 7 40.70 -17.78 -27.02
CA SER A 7 42.08 -17.25 -27.09
C SER A 7 42.26 -15.88 -26.44
N GLN A 8 41.18 -15.15 -26.15
CA GLN A 8 41.25 -13.84 -25.47
C GLN A 8 41.17 -13.95 -23.94
N LEU A 9 40.97 -15.16 -23.40
CA LEU A 9 40.90 -15.36 -21.96
C LEU A 9 42.31 -15.24 -21.35
N PRO A 10 42.48 -14.41 -20.31
CA PRO A 10 43.76 -14.25 -19.64
C PRO A 10 44.33 -15.60 -19.17
N GLY A 11 45.61 -15.87 -19.45
CA GLY A 11 46.26 -17.14 -19.12
C GLY A 11 46.25 -17.52 -17.62
N TRP A 12 45.93 -16.57 -16.73
CA TRP A 12 45.76 -16.84 -15.30
C TRP A 12 44.48 -17.63 -14.95
N LEU A 13 43.46 -17.64 -15.84
CA LEU A 13 42.23 -18.42 -15.66
C LEU A 13 42.46 -19.93 -15.74
N TRP A 14 43.56 -20.37 -16.36
CA TRP A 14 43.93 -21.77 -16.49
C TRP A 14 44.81 -22.29 -15.37
N ARG A 15 45.03 -21.50 -14.31
CA ARG A 15 45.78 -21.97 -13.13
C ARG A 15 44.90 -22.90 -12.29
N ASP A 16 45.46 -24.03 -11.88
CA ASP A 16 44.78 -25.02 -11.02
C ASP A 16 44.19 -24.40 -9.74
N SER A 17 44.82 -23.33 -9.23
CA SER A 17 44.32 -22.59 -8.05
C SER A 17 42.99 -21.88 -8.28
N VAL A 18 42.71 -21.42 -9.51
CA VAL A 18 41.44 -20.76 -9.86
C VAL A 18 40.33 -21.80 -9.95
N TRP A 19 40.60 -22.96 -10.55
CA TRP A 19 39.66 -24.07 -10.61
C TRP A 19 39.31 -24.61 -9.23
N LEU A 20 40.31 -24.80 -8.37
CA LEU A 20 40.10 -25.21 -6.97
C LEU A 20 39.27 -24.18 -6.18
N ALA A 21 39.46 -22.89 -6.44
CA ALA A 21 38.68 -21.84 -5.80
C ALA A 21 37.21 -21.85 -6.27
N LEU A 22 36.98 -22.02 -7.58
CA LEU A 22 35.63 -22.15 -8.15
C LEU A 22 34.90 -23.39 -7.63
N ASP A 23 35.59 -24.52 -7.53
CA ASP A 23 35.02 -25.76 -7.00
C ASP A 23 34.60 -25.60 -5.53
N ARG A 24 35.49 -25.05 -4.69
CA ARG A 24 35.18 -24.72 -3.29
C ARG A 24 34.00 -23.75 -3.15
N PHE A 25 33.93 -22.76 -4.03
CA PHE A 25 32.82 -21.81 -4.05
C PHE A 25 31.50 -22.50 -4.43
N GLY A 26 31.54 -23.40 -5.42
CA GLY A 26 30.41 -24.24 -5.80
C GLY A 26 29.90 -25.11 -4.65
N ILE A 27 30.80 -25.76 -3.92
CA ILE A 27 30.47 -26.58 -2.74
C ILE A 27 29.81 -25.72 -1.65
N LEU A 28 30.39 -24.56 -1.31
CA LEU A 28 29.83 -23.67 -0.28
C LEU A 28 28.43 -23.16 -0.65
N ILE A 29 28.21 -22.82 -1.92
CA ILE A 29 26.89 -22.43 -2.40
C ILE A 29 25.91 -23.61 -2.30
N GLY A 30 26.34 -24.80 -2.72
CA GLY A 30 25.55 -26.02 -2.62
C GLY A 30 25.10 -26.31 -1.18
N ASP A 31 26.03 -26.25 -0.24
CA ASP A 31 25.78 -26.46 1.19
C ASP A 31 24.81 -25.41 1.76
N LEU A 32 24.95 -24.14 1.35
CA LEU A 32 24.04 -23.07 1.75
C LEU A 32 22.60 -23.31 1.26
N PHE A 33 22.44 -23.73 0.00
CA PHE A 33 21.13 -24.09 -0.55
C PHE A 33 20.52 -25.30 0.13
N LEU A 34 21.34 -26.32 0.44
CA LEU A 34 20.90 -27.50 1.16
C LEU A 34 20.42 -27.13 2.58
N LEU A 35 21.17 -26.28 3.29
CA LEU A 35 20.78 -25.77 4.60
C LEU A 35 19.46 -24.98 4.53
N ALA A 36 19.32 -24.09 3.55
CA ALA A 36 18.10 -23.32 3.33
C ALA A 36 16.89 -24.23 3.04
N ALA A 37 17.08 -25.29 2.25
CA ALA A 37 16.04 -26.29 1.99
C ALA A 37 15.64 -27.05 3.25
N ILE A 38 16.62 -27.49 4.06
CA ILE A 38 16.36 -28.16 5.35
C ILE A 38 15.60 -27.24 6.30
N VAL A 39 16.03 -25.98 6.45
CA VAL A 39 15.32 -24.97 7.26
C VAL A 39 13.92 -24.73 6.72
N GLY A 40 13.76 -24.66 5.39
CA GLY A 40 12.46 -24.52 4.73
C GLY A 40 11.50 -25.67 5.01
N VAL A 41 12.00 -26.91 5.06
CA VAL A 41 11.21 -28.11 5.40
C VAL A 41 10.88 -28.15 6.89
N LEU A 42 11.86 -27.92 7.77
CA LEU A 42 11.65 -27.93 9.23
C LEU A 42 10.70 -26.82 9.69
N ARG A 43 10.74 -25.67 9.02
CA ARG A 43 9.88 -24.52 9.29
C ARG A 43 8.76 -24.38 8.26
N ARG A 44 8.36 -25.47 7.62
CA ARG A 44 7.37 -25.47 6.53
C ARG A 44 6.11 -24.68 6.88
N ASP A 45 5.61 -24.80 8.11
CA ASP A 45 4.39 -24.10 8.52
C ASP A 45 4.62 -22.60 8.73
N ARG A 46 5.80 -22.18 9.22
CA ARG A 46 6.17 -20.75 9.31
C ARG A 46 6.44 -20.16 7.93
N VAL A 47 7.11 -20.90 7.05
CA VAL A 47 7.36 -20.50 5.66
C VAL A 47 6.04 -20.40 4.90
N LYS A 48 5.14 -21.37 5.04
CA LYS A 48 3.77 -21.30 4.52
C LYS A 48 2.99 -20.13 5.11
N ALA A 49 3.07 -19.88 6.42
CA ALA A 49 2.40 -18.75 7.05
C ALA A 49 2.96 -17.41 6.56
N TRP A 50 4.27 -17.33 6.33
CA TRP A 50 4.93 -16.15 5.76
C TRP A 50 4.54 -15.93 4.29
N PHE A 51 4.53 -16.99 3.47
CA PHE A 51 4.02 -16.92 2.09
C PHE A 51 2.52 -16.64 2.03
N ARG A 52 1.73 -17.14 2.99
CA ARG A 52 0.30 -16.86 3.11
C ARG A 52 0.01 -15.46 3.66
N ARG A 53 0.92 -14.86 4.45
CA ARG A 53 0.84 -13.45 4.84
C ARG A 53 0.94 -12.51 3.63
N ASN A 54 1.70 -12.89 2.60
CA ASN A 54 1.82 -12.13 1.35
C ASN A 54 0.82 -12.55 0.26
N GLN A 55 0.02 -13.60 0.49
CA GLN A 55 -1.12 -13.90 -0.37
C GLN A 55 -2.30 -13.16 0.23
N PHE A 56 -2.71 -12.03 -0.35
CA PHE A 56 -3.95 -11.36 0.00
C PHE A 56 -5.14 -12.18 -0.56
N PRO A 57 -5.75 -13.11 0.19
CA PRO A 57 -6.64 -14.13 -0.36
C PRO A 57 -8.04 -13.59 -0.69
N ARG A 58 -8.28 -12.28 -0.48
CA ARG A 58 -9.59 -11.62 -0.63
C ARG A 58 -9.50 -10.19 -1.21
N ILE A 59 -8.51 -9.88 -2.05
CA ILE A 59 -8.61 -8.66 -2.88
C ILE A 59 -9.72 -8.91 -3.90
N GLY A 60 -10.89 -8.30 -3.72
CA GLY A 60 -11.98 -8.34 -4.72
C GLY A 60 -13.35 -8.85 -4.27
N GLY A 61 -13.62 -8.97 -2.97
CA GLY A 61 -15.01 -9.10 -2.52
C GLY A 61 -15.75 -7.78 -2.70
N VAL A 62 -16.91 -7.78 -3.36
CA VAL A 62 -17.86 -6.64 -3.30
C VAL A 62 -18.50 -6.66 -1.91
N ALA A 63 -17.71 -6.39 -0.87
CA ALA A 63 -18.26 -6.01 0.41
C ALA A 63 -18.63 -4.53 0.26
N SER A 64 -19.92 -4.26 0.05
CA SER A 64 -20.44 -2.91 0.26
C SER A 64 -20.10 -2.53 1.69
N VAL A 65 -19.21 -1.56 1.88
CA VAL A 65 -19.04 -0.95 3.20
C VAL A 65 -20.38 -0.37 3.57
N ASP A 66 -20.92 -0.75 4.72
CA ASP A 66 -22.07 -0.05 5.27
C ASP A 66 -21.64 1.39 5.55
N PRO A 67 -22.11 2.38 4.77
CA PRO A 67 -21.68 3.77 4.92
C PRO A 67 -21.93 4.28 6.34
N SER A 68 -22.95 3.74 7.02
CA SER A 68 -23.36 4.18 8.35
C SER A 68 -22.36 3.81 9.47
N ASN A 69 -21.37 2.95 9.18
CA ASN A 69 -20.45 2.45 10.21
C ASN A 69 -19.06 3.11 10.16
N VAL A 70 -18.79 4.07 9.26
CA VAL A 70 -17.49 4.73 9.18
C VAL A 70 -17.49 5.99 10.04
N ALA A 71 -16.94 5.92 11.26
CA ALA A 71 -16.79 7.08 12.15
C ALA A 71 -15.49 7.84 11.91
N GLY A 72 -14.39 7.14 11.61
CA GLY A 72 -13.08 7.73 11.31
C GLY A 72 -12.65 7.45 9.88
N LEU A 73 -12.25 8.48 9.12
CA LEU A 73 -11.85 8.33 7.73
C LEU A 73 -10.50 9.01 7.44
N LEU A 74 -9.51 8.24 6.98
CA LEU A 74 -8.25 8.78 6.48
C LEU A 74 -8.31 8.97 4.96
N LEU A 75 -7.89 10.12 4.47
CA LEU A 75 -7.93 10.46 3.04
C LEU A 75 -6.53 10.79 2.50
N LEU A 76 -6.19 10.20 1.36
CA LEU A 76 -5.06 10.65 0.55
C LEU A 76 -5.47 11.82 -0.35
N VAL A 77 -4.82 12.97 -0.19
CA VAL A 77 -5.21 14.20 -0.87
C VAL A 77 -4.50 14.34 -2.22
N SER A 78 -5.28 14.31 -3.29
CA SER A 78 -4.81 14.60 -4.65
C SER A 78 -5.76 15.51 -5.43
N ARG A 79 -7.06 15.32 -5.27
CA ARG A 79 -8.13 16.10 -5.89
C ARG A 79 -9.25 16.33 -4.88
N LEU A 80 -10.08 17.33 -5.13
CA LEU A 80 -11.11 17.76 -4.19
C LEU A 80 -12.40 16.94 -4.29
N GLU A 81 -12.72 16.45 -5.49
CA GLU A 81 -14.03 15.90 -5.82
C GLU A 81 -14.29 14.58 -5.09
N VAL A 82 -13.31 13.67 -5.08
CA VAL A 82 -13.45 12.34 -4.45
C VAL A 82 -13.58 12.45 -2.93
N PRO A 83 -12.72 13.19 -2.21
CA PRO A 83 -12.90 13.42 -0.78
C PRO A 83 -14.25 14.07 -0.44
N LYS A 84 -14.67 15.11 -1.16
CA LYS A 84 -15.98 15.75 -0.91
C LYS A 84 -17.13 14.76 -1.06
N TRP A 85 -17.11 13.95 -2.12
CA TRP A 85 -18.12 12.92 -2.33
C TRP A 85 -18.11 11.87 -1.21
N LEU A 86 -16.92 11.40 -0.78
CA LEU A 86 -16.79 10.47 0.35
C LEU A 86 -17.34 11.06 1.66
N LEU A 87 -17.09 12.34 1.95
CA LEU A 87 -17.62 13.00 3.14
C LEU A 87 -19.15 13.11 3.13
N GLN A 88 -19.75 13.29 1.95
CA GLN A 88 -21.21 13.31 1.79
C GLN A 88 -21.84 11.93 1.95
N GLU A 89 -21.19 10.91 1.39
CA GLU A 89 -21.68 9.53 1.34
C GLU A 89 -21.51 8.82 2.69
N LEU A 90 -20.32 8.92 3.29
CA LEU A 90 -19.98 8.21 4.52
C LEU A 90 -20.31 9.01 5.79
N ARG A 91 -20.35 10.35 5.70
CA ARG A 91 -20.58 11.27 6.83
C ARG A 91 -19.79 10.88 8.10
N PRO A 92 -18.47 10.71 8.01
CA PRO A 92 -17.67 10.34 9.18
C PRO A 92 -17.74 11.41 10.25
N GLN A 93 -17.51 11.03 11.50
CA GLN A 93 -17.42 11.98 12.62
C GLN A 93 -16.08 12.71 12.60
N ALA A 94 -15.01 12.04 12.16
CA ALA A 94 -13.70 12.66 12.02
C ALA A 94 -12.90 12.16 10.82
N ILE A 95 -11.99 13.03 10.36
CA ILE A 95 -11.09 12.77 9.24
C ILE A 95 -9.63 13.00 9.62
N ALA A 96 -8.74 12.31 8.90
CA ALA A 96 -7.31 12.57 8.90
C ALA A 96 -6.82 12.69 7.45
N LEU A 97 -5.86 13.57 7.19
CA LEU A 97 -5.44 13.89 5.83
C LEU A 97 -3.95 13.60 5.62
N VAL A 98 -3.61 12.89 4.53
CA VAL A 98 -2.23 12.81 4.04
C VAL A 98 -2.15 13.57 2.74
N HIS A 99 -1.25 14.54 2.67
CA HIS A 99 -1.09 15.38 1.49
C HIS A 99 0.39 15.52 1.12
N THR A 100 0.63 16.13 -0.03
CA THR A 100 1.97 16.54 -0.50
C THR A 100 2.09 18.05 -0.40
N PRO A 101 3.28 18.65 -0.60
CA PRO A 101 3.41 20.10 -0.73
C PRO A 101 2.46 20.67 -1.80
N GLU A 102 2.31 19.97 -2.93
CA GLU A 102 1.47 20.39 -4.06
C GLU A 102 -0.03 20.33 -3.74
N SER A 103 -0.46 19.34 -2.94
CA SER A 103 -1.86 19.14 -2.58
C SER A 103 -2.28 19.77 -1.24
N ARG A 104 -1.40 20.53 -0.58
CA ARG A 104 -1.69 21.21 0.69
C ARG A 104 -2.95 22.07 0.66
N ARG A 105 -3.08 22.93 -0.35
CA ARG A 105 -4.26 23.83 -0.50
C ARG A 105 -5.57 23.02 -0.59
N ILE A 106 -5.53 21.88 -1.26
CA ILE A 106 -6.69 20.98 -1.39
C ILE A 106 -7.00 20.34 -0.04
N ALA A 107 -6.00 19.96 0.75
CA ALA A 107 -6.19 19.42 2.09
C ALA A 107 -6.89 20.43 3.01
N ASP A 108 -6.46 21.69 2.97
CA ASP A 108 -7.08 22.78 3.74
C ASP A 108 -8.56 22.99 3.30
N GLU A 109 -8.84 22.92 2.00
CA GLU A 109 -10.22 22.99 1.47
C GLU A 109 -11.08 21.80 1.91
N ILE A 110 -10.53 20.58 1.95
CA ILE A 110 -11.23 19.39 2.45
C ILE A 110 -11.54 19.52 3.94
N ALA A 111 -10.57 19.96 4.74
CA ALA A 111 -10.76 20.19 6.18
C ALA A 111 -11.82 21.26 6.45
N THR A 112 -11.79 22.36 5.69
CA THR A 112 -12.80 23.44 5.78
C THR A 112 -14.19 22.93 5.39
N TYR A 113 -14.28 22.13 4.32
CA TYR A 113 -15.53 21.52 3.89
C TYR A 113 -16.09 20.55 4.92
N GLY A 114 -15.24 19.69 5.49
CA GLY A 114 -15.61 18.77 6.57
C GLY A 114 -16.10 19.52 7.82
N ALA A 115 -15.41 20.57 8.23
CA ALA A 115 -15.82 21.39 9.37
C ALA A 115 -17.21 22.01 9.18
N ALA A 116 -17.54 22.48 7.96
CA ALA A 116 -18.87 22.99 7.63
C ALA A 116 -19.96 21.91 7.71
N MET A 117 -19.59 20.63 7.61
CA MET A 117 -20.48 19.48 7.79
C MET A 117 -20.50 18.94 9.24
N GLY A 118 -19.76 19.57 10.16
CA GLY A 118 -19.60 19.08 11.53
C GLY A 118 -18.61 17.91 11.68
N ILE A 119 -17.76 17.67 10.68
CA ILE A 119 -16.73 16.63 10.68
C ILE A 119 -15.43 17.20 11.26
N GLN A 120 -14.88 16.57 12.28
CA GLN A 120 -13.64 17.01 12.91
C GLN A 120 -12.41 16.61 12.07
N CYS A 121 -11.45 17.51 11.86
CA CYS A 121 -10.13 17.13 11.35
C CYS A 121 -9.20 16.80 12.54
N CYS A 122 -8.80 15.54 12.68
CA CYS A 122 -7.93 15.07 13.77
C CYS A 122 -6.43 15.22 13.48
N GLY A 123 -6.10 15.74 12.30
CA GLY A 123 -4.74 16.08 11.90
C GLY A 123 -4.44 15.78 10.44
N ASP A 124 -3.39 16.41 9.96
CA ASP A 124 -2.81 16.22 8.64
C ASP A 124 -1.30 15.91 8.73
N VAL A 125 -0.79 15.20 7.74
CA VAL A 125 0.65 14.93 7.57
C VAL A 125 1.04 15.20 6.12
N CYS A 126 2.13 15.94 5.94
CA CYS A 126 2.76 16.17 4.64
C CYS A 126 3.76 15.05 4.33
N VAL A 127 3.66 14.47 3.13
CA VAL A 127 4.65 13.55 2.55
C VAL A 127 5.38 14.34 1.46
N ASP A 128 6.67 14.61 1.68
CA ASP A 128 7.47 15.45 0.78
C ASP A 128 7.75 14.78 -0.56
N ASP A 129 8.02 13.47 -0.55
CA ASP A 129 8.23 12.68 -1.77
C ASP A 129 7.03 11.73 -2.02
N PRO A 130 6.12 12.05 -2.95
CA PRO A 130 4.99 11.19 -3.27
C PRO A 130 5.37 9.90 -4.00
N ASP A 131 6.62 9.75 -4.41
CA ASP A 131 7.14 8.52 -5.02
C ASP A 131 7.78 7.57 -3.99
N ASP A 132 7.85 7.97 -2.70
CA ASP A 132 8.28 7.14 -1.57
C ASP A 132 7.07 6.47 -0.85
N PRO A 133 6.79 5.18 -1.11
CA PRO A 133 5.70 4.47 -0.43
C PRO A 133 5.96 4.28 1.07
N GLN A 134 7.21 4.28 1.53
CA GLN A 134 7.56 4.11 2.94
C GLN A 134 7.22 5.37 3.74
N ALA A 135 7.49 6.55 3.18
CA ALA A 135 7.08 7.82 3.78
C ALA A 135 5.55 7.90 3.91
N SER A 136 4.82 7.50 2.87
CA SER A 136 3.35 7.44 2.90
C SER A 136 2.84 6.42 3.92
N HIS A 137 3.44 5.23 4.00
CA HIS A 137 3.10 4.21 4.99
C HIS A 137 3.25 4.75 6.42
N ALA A 138 4.38 5.38 6.74
CA ALA A 138 4.64 5.95 8.06
C ALA A 138 3.65 7.07 8.42
N ALA A 139 3.37 7.97 7.47
CA ALA A 139 2.41 9.06 7.66
C ALA A 139 0.98 8.53 7.92
N VAL A 140 0.54 7.55 7.13
CA VAL A 140 -0.76 6.92 7.27
C VAL A 140 -0.86 6.16 8.60
N GLY A 141 0.17 5.39 8.97
CA GLY A 141 0.22 4.66 10.24
C GLY A 141 0.03 5.59 11.45
N MET A 142 0.75 6.71 11.48
CA MET A 142 0.61 7.72 12.55
C MET A 142 -0.82 8.25 12.66
N LEU A 143 -1.47 8.55 11.53
CA LEU A 143 -2.83 9.09 11.51
C LEU A 143 -3.89 8.02 11.85
N ILE A 144 -3.69 6.77 11.43
CA ILE A 144 -4.53 5.65 11.86
C ILE A 144 -4.50 5.53 13.39
N GLU A 145 -3.32 5.55 14.01
CA GLU A 145 -3.22 5.49 15.48
C GLU A 145 -4.00 6.63 16.17
N ARG A 146 -4.04 7.83 15.59
CA ARG A 146 -4.84 8.95 16.11
C ARG A 146 -6.34 8.72 15.99
N LEU A 147 -6.80 8.13 14.88
CA LEU A 147 -8.21 7.77 14.71
C LEU A 147 -8.60 6.64 15.67
N LEU A 148 -7.75 5.63 15.85
CA LEU A 148 -7.99 4.50 16.75
C LEU A 148 -8.02 4.87 18.24
N LYS A 149 -7.50 6.04 18.62
CA LYS A 149 -7.68 6.59 19.97
C LYS A 149 -9.10 7.13 20.22
N GLN A 150 -9.86 7.40 19.17
CA GLN A 150 -11.20 8.00 19.24
C GLN A 150 -12.30 7.03 18.84
N PHE A 151 -12.02 6.12 17.92
CA PHE A 151 -13.00 5.19 17.36
C PHE A 151 -12.47 3.76 17.38
N PRO A 152 -13.36 2.76 17.51
CA PRO A 152 -12.96 1.37 17.39
C PRO A 152 -12.53 1.07 15.95
N ARG A 153 -11.64 0.08 15.80
CA ARG A 153 -10.97 -0.25 14.53
C ARG A 153 -11.95 -0.51 13.39
N GLU A 154 -13.04 -1.21 13.66
CA GLU A 154 -14.10 -1.55 12.71
C GLU A 154 -14.91 -0.34 12.21
N GLN A 155 -14.77 0.82 12.86
CA GLN A 155 -15.39 2.08 12.47
C GLN A 155 -14.40 3.05 11.80
N CYS A 156 -13.14 2.66 11.67
CA CYS A 156 -12.15 3.42 10.93
C CYS A 156 -12.03 2.90 9.50
N ALA A 157 -11.65 3.75 8.56
CA ALA A 157 -11.35 3.36 7.19
C ALA A 157 -10.28 4.25 6.56
N VAL A 158 -9.57 3.72 5.56
CA VAL A 158 -8.53 4.45 4.80
C VAL A 158 -8.92 4.49 3.32
N ASP A 159 -9.10 5.68 2.76
CA ASP A 159 -9.27 5.87 1.31
C ASP A 159 -7.93 5.78 0.58
N THR A 160 -7.84 4.84 -0.36
CA THR A 160 -6.66 4.61 -1.20
C THR A 160 -6.85 5.13 -2.63
N THR A 161 -7.96 5.82 -2.93
CA THR A 161 -8.27 6.33 -4.27
C THR A 161 -7.36 7.49 -4.68
N GLY A 162 -7.03 8.36 -3.74
CA GLY A 162 -6.21 9.53 -3.98
C GLY A 162 -4.70 9.24 -3.91
N GLY A 163 -3.92 10.25 -4.29
CA GLY A 163 -2.46 10.21 -4.27
C GLY A 163 -1.85 9.64 -5.56
N LYS A 164 -0.53 9.61 -5.63
CA LYS A 164 0.18 8.80 -6.63
C LYS A 164 0.12 7.33 -6.22
N LEU A 165 0.34 6.43 -7.18
CA LEU A 165 0.33 4.98 -6.96
C LEU A 165 1.22 4.54 -5.76
N PRO A 166 2.45 5.04 -5.58
CA PRO A 166 3.27 4.68 -4.40
C PRO A 166 2.62 5.11 -3.08
N MET A 167 1.98 6.27 -3.02
CA MET A 167 1.24 6.72 -1.82
C MET A 167 0.06 5.80 -1.51
N SER A 168 -0.76 5.50 -2.52
CA SER A 168 -1.91 4.59 -2.38
C SER A 168 -1.47 3.21 -1.90
N LEU A 169 -0.33 2.72 -2.39
CA LEU A 169 0.27 1.46 -1.93
C LEU A 169 0.73 1.53 -0.46
N GLY A 170 1.46 2.59 -0.08
CA GLY A 170 1.89 2.78 1.31
C GLY A 170 0.72 2.90 2.29
N ALA A 171 -0.34 3.60 1.88
CA ALA A 171 -1.58 3.71 2.66
C ALA A 171 -2.31 2.37 2.80
N PHE A 172 -2.41 1.60 1.71
CA PHE A 172 -2.98 0.26 1.74
C PHE A 172 -2.19 -0.65 2.69
N MET A 173 -0.86 -0.66 2.61
CA MET A 173 0.00 -1.44 3.52
C MET A 173 -0.22 -1.06 4.99
N ALA A 174 -0.26 0.24 5.30
CA ALA A 174 -0.47 0.72 6.67
C ALA A 174 -1.88 0.36 7.19
N ALA A 175 -2.91 0.43 6.34
CA ALA A 175 -4.27 0.03 6.68
C ALA A 175 -4.34 -1.47 7.01
N GLU A 176 -3.74 -2.32 6.17
CA GLU A 176 -3.71 -3.78 6.37
C GLU A 176 -2.98 -4.17 7.66
N GLU A 177 -1.81 -3.58 7.93
CA GLU A 177 -1.05 -3.84 9.16
C GLU A 177 -1.82 -3.41 10.42
N ALA A 178 -2.57 -2.31 10.35
CA ALA A 178 -3.41 -1.84 11.45
C ALA A 178 -4.74 -2.60 11.60
N GLY A 179 -5.08 -3.46 10.64
CA GLY A 179 -6.37 -4.12 10.54
C GLY A 179 -7.51 -3.13 10.31
N VAL A 180 -7.27 -2.01 9.61
CA VAL A 180 -8.28 -1.02 9.26
C VAL A 180 -8.73 -1.26 7.82
N PRO A 181 -10.05 -1.29 7.53
CA PRO A 181 -10.57 -1.39 6.17
C PRO A 181 -9.96 -0.36 5.21
N SER A 182 -9.53 -0.81 4.05
CA SER A 182 -9.17 0.07 2.93
C SER A 182 -10.33 0.24 1.95
N LEU A 183 -10.58 1.48 1.54
CA LEU A 183 -11.62 1.89 0.62
C LEU A 183 -11.01 2.33 -0.70
N TYR A 184 -11.76 2.10 -1.78
CA TYR A 184 -11.46 2.61 -3.10
C TYR A 184 -12.75 3.07 -3.79
N VAL A 185 -12.74 4.26 -4.35
CA VAL A 185 -13.86 4.81 -5.10
C VAL A 185 -13.69 4.41 -6.56
N SER A 186 -14.58 3.52 -7.01
CA SER A 186 -14.68 3.13 -8.41
C SER A 186 -15.82 3.91 -9.05
N ALA A 187 -15.62 4.42 -10.26
CA ALA A 187 -16.66 5.02 -11.07
C ALA A 187 -16.50 4.51 -12.52
N ASP A 188 -17.62 4.31 -13.21
CA ASP A 188 -17.56 3.90 -14.61
C ASP A 188 -17.00 5.05 -15.44
N PHE A 189 -15.99 4.78 -16.26
CA PHE A 189 -15.37 5.80 -17.07
C PHE A 189 -16.04 5.90 -18.44
N ASP A 190 -16.49 7.09 -18.82
CA ASP A 190 -16.96 7.33 -20.18
C ASP A 190 -15.77 7.65 -21.10
N ALA A 191 -15.38 6.68 -21.92
CA ALA A 191 -14.26 6.83 -22.84
C ALA A 191 -14.47 7.94 -23.89
N ARG A 192 -15.71 8.29 -24.23
CA ARG A 192 -16.02 9.34 -25.21
C ARG A 192 -15.84 10.72 -24.59
N LEU A 193 -16.36 10.90 -23.38
CA LEU A 193 -16.29 12.18 -22.65
C LEU A 193 -14.97 12.36 -21.86
N ARG A 194 -14.16 11.29 -21.75
CA ARG A 194 -12.94 11.21 -20.93
C ARG A 194 -13.17 11.64 -19.47
N ARG A 195 -14.33 11.27 -18.92
CA ARG A 195 -14.75 11.62 -17.56
C ARG A 195 -15.50 10.46 -16.90
N PRO A 196 -15.49 10.36 -15.56
CA PRO A 196 -16.36 9.45 -14.84
C PRO A 196 -17.83 9.73 -15.17
N ARG A 197 -18.62 8.68 -15.35
CA ARG A 197 -20.07 8.77 -15.55
C ARG A 197 -20.74 9.23 -14.25
N PRO A 198 -21.49 10.33 -14.26
CA PRO A 198 -22.24 10.77 -13.08
C PRO A 198 -23.13 9.65 -12.54
N GLY A 199 -23.19 9.51 -11.21
CA GLY A 199 -24.05 8.52 -10.54
C GLY A 199 -23.54 7.08 -10.55
N THR A 200 -22.36 6.80 -11.12
CA THR A 200 -21.77 5.44 -11.13
C THR A 200 -20.69 5.22 -10.07
N ALA A 201 -20.37 6.28 -9.31
CA ALA A 201 -19.39 6.20 -8.24
C ALA A 201 -19.89 5.29 -7.11
N ARG A 202 -19.04 4.35 -6.68
CA ARG A 202 -19.32 3.41 -5.59
C ARG A 202 -18.08 3.22 -4.73
N VAL A 203 -18.28 3.12 -3.42
CA VAL A 203 -17.23 2.74 -2.47
C VAL A 203 -17.05 1.23 -2.54
N VAL A 204 -15.83 0.80 -2.83
CA VAL A 204 -15.43 -0.60 -2.83
C VAL A 204 -14.50 -0.83 -1.66
N ARG A 205 -14.80 -1.82 -0.82
CA ARG A 205 -13.87 -2.30 0.21
C ARG A 205 -12.82 -3.19 -0.46
N LEU A 206 -11.55 -2.81 -0.39
CA LEU A 206 -10.48 -3.64 -0.98
C LEU A 206 -10.10 -4.80 -0.05
N SER A 207 -10.22 -4.60 1.27
CA SER A 207 -9.84 -5.59 2.26
C SER A 207 -10.78 -5.63 3.47
N SER A 208 -11.03 -6.84 3.96
CA SER A 208 -11.56 -7.07 5.31
C SER A 208 -10.42 -7.59 6.18
N PRO A 209 -10.10 -6.90 7.29
CA PRO A 209 -9.20 -7.43 8.30
C PRO A 209 -9.69 -8.81 8.76
N TYR A 210 -8.75 -9.70 9.06
CA TYR A 210 -9.02 -11.06 9.55
C TYR A 210 -9.55 -11.07 10.98
#